data_AF-A0A7C5JMJ5-F1
#
_entry.id   AF-A0A7C5JMJ5-F1
#
_cell.length_a   1.000
_cell.length_b   1.000
_cell.length_c   1.000
_cell.angle_alpha   90.00
_cell.angle_beta   90.00
_cell.angle_gamma   90.00
#
_symmetry.space_group_name_H-M   'P 1'
#
loop_
_entity.id
_entity.type
_entity.pdbx_description
1 polymer ?
#
loop_
_entity_poly.entity_id
_entity_poly.type
_entity_poly.pdbx_seq_one_letter_code
_entity_poly.pdbx_strand_id
1 'polypeptide(L)'
;MKIINVLIWVSCFMLYTLVASEPPQEERAISILNTYSYWRLFVTLRPVLFGTSENAEQHESGRIAHQSYSPPPVLPPDKPDTPLPPPDWQSPDFDDFNWWLDPGPFFGGQDAGVYGYLNIHLNRYGLTQPSTLALLCVRGKFTVTEPTKVKELRLSLEYRGGVV
;
A
#
# COMPACT_ATOMS: atom_id res chain seq x y z
N MET A 1 -51.46 27.83 -75.09
CA MET A 1 -52.29 27.34 -73.97
C MET A 1 -51.51 26.23 -73.26
N LYS A 2 -51.11 26.51 -72.02
CA LYS A 2 -50.42 25.69 -70.98
C LYS A 2 -49.43 24.58 -71.42
N ILE A 3 -48.14 24.92 -71.35
CA ILE A 3 -47.02 23.98 -71.23
C ILE A 3 -46.79 23.77 -69.73
N ILE A 4 -46.84 22.51 -69.27
CA ILE A 4 -46.62 22.12 -67.87
C ILE A 4 -45.12 21.81 -67.71
N ASN A 5 -44.40 22.64 -66.97
CA ASN A 5 -43.02 22.36 -66.57
C ASN A 5 -43.05 21.44 -65.34
N VAL A 6 -42.61 20.19 -65.51
CA VAL A 6 -42.41 19.24 -64.41
C VAL A 6 -41.04 19.49 -63.81
N LEU A 7 -41.01 20.06 -62.61
CA LEU A 7 -39.80 20.31 -61.83
C LEU A 7 -39.49 19.04 -61.00
N ILE A 8 -38.50 18.26 -61.41
CA ILE A 8 -38.04 17.08 -60.66
C ILE A 8 -37.02 17.55 -59.60
N TRP A 9 -37.42 17.51 -58.33
CA TRP A 9 -36.52 17.71 -57.20
C TRP A 9 -35.73 16.41 -56.96
N VAL A 10 -34.44 16.41 -57.28
CA VAL A 10 -33.51 15.35 -56.87
C VAL A 10 -33.03 15.67 -55.46
N SER A 11 -33.74 15.15 -54.44
CA SER A 11 -33.27 15.19 -53.06
C SER A 11 -32.08 14.24 -52.92
N CYS A 12 -30.88 14.82 -52.88
CA CYS A 12 -29.65 14.11 -52.57
C CYS A 12 -29.63 13.78 -51.07
N PHE A 13 -30.05 12.57 -50.70
CA PHE A 13 -29.89 12.03 -49.35
C PHE A 13 -28.38 11.81 -49.11
N MET A 14 -27.70 12.82 -48.57
CA MET A 14 -26.38 12.66 -47.96
C MET A 14 -26.55 11.77 -46.72
N LEU A 15 -26.28 10.47 -46.86
CA LEU A 15 -26.02 9.60 -45.74
C LEU A 15 -24.75 10.10 -45.05
N TYR A 16 -24.89 10.89 -43.99
CA TYR A 16 -23.83 11.08 -43.01
C TYR A 16 -23.65 9.75 -42.27
N THR A 17 -22.59 9.02 -42.60
CA THR A 17 -22.08 7.99 -41.71
C THR A 17 -21.57 8.69 -40.46
N LEU A 18 -22.38 8.69 -39.39
CA LEU A 18 -21.87 9.02 -38.06
C LEU A 18 -20.81 7.98 -37.73
N VAL A 19 -19.54 8.36 -37.87
CA VAL A 19 -18.44 7.59 -37.29
C VAL A 19 -18.62 7.75 -35.78
N ALA A 20 -19.24 6.76 -35.15
CA ALA A 20 -19.25 6.65 -33.71
C ALA A 20 -17.78 6.56 -33.28
N SER A 21 -17.23 7.64 -32.72
CA SER A 21 -15.93 7.59 -32.08
C SER A 21 -16.07 6.60 -30.92
N GLU A 22 -15.40 5.47 -31.02
CA GLU A 22 -15.25 4.56 -29.89
C GLU A 22 -14.72 5.42 -28.73
N PRO A 23 -15.40 5.41 -27.56
CA PRO A 23 -14.95 6.22 -26.44
C PRO A 23 -13.49 5.87 -26.16
N PRO A 24 -12.63 6.86 -25.88
CA PRO A 24 -11.21 6.62 -25.67
C PRO A 24 -11.06 5.47 -24.67
N GLN A 25 -10.45 4.39 -25.13
CA GLN A 25 -10.27 3.19 -24.33
C GLN A 25 -9.45 3.60 -23.11
N GLU A 26 -10.09 3.58 -21.94
CA GLU A 26 -9.45 3.99 -20.70
C GLU A 26 -8.21 3.13 -20.51
N GLU A 27 -7.03 3.74 -20.56
CA GLU A 27 -5.75 3.02 -20.43
C GLU A 27 -5.76 2.33 -19.06
N ARG A 28 -5.99 1.01 -19.06
CA ARG A 28 -6.06 0.24 -17.82
C ARG A 28 -4.67 0.19 -17.20
N ALA A 29 -4.51 0.87 -16.07
CA ALA A 29 -3.32 0.73 -15.24
C ALA A 29 -3.12 -0.73 -14.84
N ILE A 30 -1.91 -1.25 -15.04
CA ILE A 30 -1.55 -2.61 -14.63
C ILE A 30 -1.07 -2.54 -13.19
N SER A 31 -1.74 -3.26 -12.28
CA SER A 31 -1.25 -3.44 -10.91
C SER A 31 -0.06 -4.38 -10.91
N ILE A 32 1.13 -3.85 -10.61
CA ILE A 32 2.37 -4.62 -10.56
C ILE A 32 2.58 -5.21 -9.16
N LEU A 33 2.41 -4.37 -8.13
CA LEU A 33 2.45 -4.75 -6.73
C LEU A 33 1.14 -4.35 -6.05
N ASN A 34 0.66 -5.18 -5.13
CA ASN A 34 -0.53 -4.92 -4.34
C ASN A 34 -0.39 -5.55 -2.94
N THR A 35 -1.47 -5.53 -2.16
CA THR A 35 -1.51 -6.09 -0.80
C THR A 35 -1.23 -7.59 -0.76
N TYR A 36 -1.46 -8.34 -1.84
CA TYR A 36 -1.12 -9.77 -1.93
C TYR A 36 0.31 -10.04 -2.42
N SER A 37 1.03 -9.01 -2.89
CA SER A 37 2.45 -9.12 -3.21
C SER A 37 3.28 -9.22 -1.94
N TYR A 38 4.47 -9.85 -2.03
CA TYR A 38 5.40 -9.89 -0.91
C TYR A 38 6.27 -8.63 -0.88
N TRP A 39 6.42 -8.06 0.32
CA TRP A 39 7.18 -6.84 0.57
C TRP A 39 8.28 -7.10 1.60
N ARG A 40 9.43 -6.45 1.43
CA ARG A 40 10.48 -6.42 2.45
C ARG A 40 10.19 -5.33 3.46
N LEU A 41 10.19 -5.70 4.74
CA LEU A 41 9.80 -4.84 5.85
C LEU A 41 10.95 -4.66 6.84
N PHE A 42 11.17 -3.40 7.24
CA PHE A 42 12.02 -3.05 8.37
C PHE A 42 11.20 -2.27 9.38
N VAL A 43 11.27 -2.70 10.64
CA VAL A 43 10.43 -2.15 11.71
C VAL A 43 11.33 -1.48 12.74
N THR A 44 11.11 -0.18 12.92
CA THR A 44 11.66 0.57 14.04
C THR A 44 10.60 0.70 15.12
N LEU A 45 10.96 0.30 16.34
CA LEU A 45 10.10 0.41 17.51
C LEU A 45 10.66 1.48 18.45
N ARG A 46 9.79 2.19 19.15
CA ARG A 46 10.14 3.11 20.23
C ARG A 46 9.15 2.95 21.39
N PRO A 47 9.54 3.31 22.63
CA PRO A 47 8.59 3.40 23.74
C PRO A 47 7.41 4.32 23.38
N VAL A 48 6.22 3.96 23.84
CA VAL A 48 5.05 4.82 23.73
C VAL A 48 5.23 5.99 24.68
N LEU A 49 5.24 7.21 24.14
CA LEU A 49 5.27 8.43 24.94
C LEU A 49 3.84 8.96 25.09
N PHE A 50 3.46 9.31 26.32
CA PHE A 50 2.21 9.99 26.60
C PHE A 50 2.51 11.43 27.03
N GLY A 51 1.72 12.38 26.54
CA GLY A 51 1.89 13.81 26.86
C GLY A 51 2.26 14.68 25.67
N THR A 52 2.54 15.96 25.93
CA THR A 52 3.04 16.92 24.93
C THR A 52 4.54 16.77 24.76
N SER A 53 5.13 17.30 23.68
CA SER A 53 6.59 17.23 23.47
C SER A 53 7.42 17.83 24.62
N GLU A 54 6.84 18.77 25.38
CA GLU A 54 7.47 19.41 26.54
C GLU A 54 7.37 18.58 27.83
N ASN A 55 6.33 17.75 27.96
CA ASN A 55 6.03 16.93 29.15
C ASN A 55 5.77 15.47 28.78
N ALA A 56 6.53 14.92 27.82
CA ALA A 56 6.35 13.56 27.37
C ALA A 56 6.90 12.62 28.45
N GLU A 57 6.00 11.97 29.19
CA GLU A 57 6.38 10.94 30.15
C GLU A 57 6.48 9.60 29.42
N GLN A 58 7.62 8.94 29.60
CA GLN A 58 7.74 7.52 29.27
C GLN A 58 6.90 6.75 30.26
N HIS A 59 5.73 6.32 29.82
CA HIS A 59 4.98 5.37 30.60
C HIS A 59 5.68 4.02 30.42
N GLU A 60 6.14 3.39 31.51
CA GLU A 60 6.38 1.95 31.49
C GLU A 60 5.12 1.36 30.90
N SER A 61 5.24 0.69 29.75
CA SER A 61 4.11 0.10 29.04
C SER A 61 3.38 -0.73 30.08
N GLY A 62 2.24 -0.22 30.53
CA GLY A 62 1.61 -0.71 31.75
C GLY A 62 1.52 -2.22 31.63
N ARG A 63 2.02 -2.93 32.64
CA ARG A 63 1.74 -4.35 32.83
C ARG A 63 0.23 -4.48 32.86
N ILE A 64 -0.40 -4.65 31.70
CA ILE A 64 -1.79 -5.07 31.63
C ILE A 64 -1.71 -6.49 32.16
N ALA A 65 -2.01 -6.62 33.45
CA ALA A 65 -2.09 -7.87 34.18
C ALA A 65 -3.31 -8.65 33.69
N HIS A 66 -3.32 -9.06 32.43
CA HIS A 66 -4.15 -10.17 31.99
C HIS A 66 -3.30 -11.43 32.11
N GLN A 67 -3.55 -12.12 33.22
CA GLN A 67 -3.00 -13.41 33.62
C GLN A 67 -3.55 -14.55 32.73
N SER A 68 -3.60 -14.32 31.42
CA SER A 68 -3.94 -15.31 30.41
C SER A 68 -2.66 -15.59 29.65
N TYR A 69 -2.24 -16.86 29.64
CA TYR A 69 -1.03 -17.42 29.05
C TYR A 69 -0.61 -16.68 27.77
N SER A 70 0.14 -15.60 27.93
CA SER A 70 0.68 -14.84 26.83
C SER A 70 2.06 -15.42 26.59
N PRO A 71 2.39 -15.88 25.38
CA PRO A 71 3.74 -16.32 25.08
C PRO A 71 4.72 -15.21 25.49
N PRO A 72 5.92 -15.56 25.98
CA PRO A 72 6.88 -14.56 26.41
C PRO A 72 7.08 -13.54 25.28
N PRO A 73 6.97 -12.23 25.58
CA PRO A 73 7.11 -11.21 24.56
C PRO A 73 8.47 -11.38 23.90
N VAL A 74 8.49 -11.43 22.56
CA VAL A 74 9.71 -11.66 21.77
C VAL A 74 10.68 -10.47 21.86
N LEU A 75 10.21 -9.35 22.43
CA LEU A 75 11.02 -8.22 22.82
C LEU A 75 10.96 -8.02 24.34
N PRO A 76 12.06 -7.56 24.96
CA PRO A 76 12.03 -7.18 26.37
C PRO A 76 10.91 -6.14 26.56
N PRO A 77 9.98 -6.35 27.50
CA PRO A 77 8.85 -5.44 27.72
C PRO A 77 9.32 -4.00 28.01
N ASP A 78 10.54 -3.84 28.50
CA ASP A 78 11.01 -2.58 29.05
C ASP A 78 11.77 -1.71 28.04
N LYS A 79 12.14 -2.22 26.85
CA LYS A 79 12.95 -1.46 25.85
C LYS A 79 12.68 -1.88 24.41
N PRO A 80 11.56 -1.44 23.79
CA PRO A 80 11.31 -1.65 22.38
C PRO A 80 12.14 -0.68 21.52
N ASP A 81 13.41 -0.42 21.84
CA ASP A 81 14.25 0.49 21.06
C ASP A 81 15.06 -0.32 20.04
N THR A 82 14.58 -0.36 18.80
CA THR A 82 15.29 -1.04 17.70
C THR A 82 16.07 -0.04 16.84
N PRO A 83 17.16 -0.46 16.17
CA PRO A 83 17.92 0.43 15.30
C PRO A 83 17.04 1.08 14.22
N LEU A 84 17.42 2.28 13.78
CA LEU A 84 16.89 2.86 12.54
C LEU A 84 17.32 1.99 11.33
N PRO A 85 16.61 2.06 10.19
CA PRO A 85 17.08 1.39 8.98
C PRO A 85 18.49 1.91 8.60
N PRO A 86 19.33 1.10 7.95
CA PRO A 86 20.62 1.55 7.43
C PRO A 86 20.46 2.82 6.58
N PRO A 87 21.34 3.82 6.67
CA PRO A 87 21.13 5.13 6.01
C PRO A 87 20.99 5.04 4.48
N ASP A 88 21.54 4.00 3.86
CA ASP A 88 21.51 3.71 2.43
C ASP A 88 20.34 2.79 2.01
N TRP A 89 19.40 2.49 2.92
CA TRP A 89 18.30 1.56 2.67
C TRP A 89 17.42 1.92 1.47
N GLN A 90 17.38 3.19 1.06
CA GLN A 90 16.61 3.67 -0.08
C GLN A 90 17.31 3.42 -1.43
N SER A 91 18.59 3.03 -1.41
CA SER A 91 19.33 2.72 -2.62
C SER A 91 18.65 1.59 -3.41
N PRO A 92 18.61 1.66 -4.75
CA PRO A 92 18.14 0.57 -5.60
C PRO A 92 18.92 -0.73 -5.36
N ASP A 93 20.22 -0.60 -5.07
CA ASP A 93 21.16 -1.72 -4.91
C ASP A 93 21.27 -2.22 -3.46
N PHE A 94 20.49 -1.66 -2.53
CA PHE A 94 20.52 -2.08 -1.12
C PHE A 94 20.10 -3.55 -0.96
N ASP A 95 20.92 -4.30 -0.21
CA ASP A 95 20.66 -5.70 0.15
C ASP A 95 19.68 -5.79 1.33
N ASP A 96 18.41 -5.99 0.99
CA ASP A 96 17.30 -6.19 1.91
C ASP A 96 17.03 -7.68 2.20
N PHE A 97 17.95 -8.59 1.92
CA PHE A 97 17.74 -10.03 2.13
C PHE A 97 17.36 -10.37 3.58
N ASN A 98 17.97 -9.68 4.54
CA ASN A 98 17.72 -9.85 5.97
C ASN A 98 16.47 -9.11 6.48
N TRP A 99 15.81 -8.30 5.64
CA TRP A 99 14.54 -7.67 5.99
C TRP A 99 13.43 -8.71 5.96
N TRP A 100 12.42 -8.53 6.79
CA TRP A 100 11.29 -9.45 6.87
C TRP A 100 10.54 -9.46 5.54
N LEU A 101 10.04 -10.63 5.09
CA LEU A 101 9.20 -10.73 3.88
C LEU A 101 7.74 -11.03 4.26
N ASP A 102 6.79 -10.15 3.96
CA ASP A 102 5.37 -10.31 4.28
C ASP A 102 4.46 -9.68 3.21
N PRO A 103 3.29 -10.26 2.90
CA PRO A 103 2.24 -9.52 2.22
C PRO A 103 1.60 -8.44 3.11
N GLY A 104 0.91 -7.50 2.48
CA GLY A 104 0.03 -6.56 3.16
C GLY A 104 -1.38 -7.14 3.38
N PRO A 105 -2.30 -6.37 4.01
CA PRO A 105 -2.04 -5.13 4.72
C PRO A 105 -1.22 -5.36 6.00
N PHE A 106 -0.26 -4.48 6.26
CA PHE A 106 0.62 -4.61 7.43
C PHE A 106 -0.12 -4.22 8.71
N PHE A 107 -0.01 -5.06 9.75
CA PHE A 107 -0.53 -4.79 11.09
C PHE A 107 -2.05 -4.49 11.18
N GLY A 108 -2.90 -5.35 10.64
CA GLY A 108 -4.33 -5.37 11.00
C GLY A 108 -5.30 -4.75 10.00
N GLY A 109 -5.32 -5.27 8.77
CA GLY A 109 -6.50 -5.16 7.93
C GLY A 109 -7.66 -6.04 8.43
N GLN A 110 -8.89 -5.66 8.09
CA GLN A 110 -10.14 -6.33 8.52
C GLN A 110 -10.18 -7.85 8.18
N ASP A 111 -9.43 -8.28 7.15
CA ASP A 111 -9.34 -9.68 6.72
C ASP A 111 -8.28 -10.52 7.46
N ALA A 112 -7.57 -9.93 8.44
CA ALA A 112 -6.60 -10.65 9.26
C ALA A 112 -7.23 -11.73 10.18
N GLY A 113 -8.56 -11.82 10.23
CA GLY A 113 -9.28 -12.75 11.11
C GLY A 113 -9.06 -14.24 10.81
N VAL A 114 -8.62 -14.61 9.60
CA VAL A 114 -8.36 -16.03 9.24
C VAL A 114 -6.87 -16.28 8.96
N TYR A 115 -6.17 -15.35 8.30
CA TYR A 115 -4.72 -15.49 8.02
C TYR A 115 -3.81 -14.90 9.10
N GLY A 116 -4.30 -14.00 9.96
CA GLY A 116 -3.53 -13.43 11.07
C GLY A 116 -3.18 -14.44 12.16
N TYR A 117 -3.93 -15.54 12.27
CA TYR A 117 -3.61 -16.66 13.17
C TYR A 117 -2.50 -17.58 12.63
N LEU A 118 -2.35 -17.68 11.30
CA LEU A 118 -1.35 -18.54 10.66
C LEU A 118 -0.06 -17.80 10.31
N ASN A 119 -0.09 -16.46 10.25
CA ASN A 119 1.11 -15.65 10.22
C ASN A 119 1.76 -15.65 11.61
N ILE A 120 2.43 -16.76 11.92
CA ILE A 120 3.36 -16.97 13.04
C ILE A 120 4.32 -15.79 13.25
N HIS A 121 4.54 -14.98 12.22
CA HIS A 121 5.40 -13.83 12.27
C HIS A 121 4.68 -12.58 12.83
N LEU A 122 3.41 -12.29 12.50
CA LEU A 122 2.64 -11.21 13.14
C LEU A 122 2.47 -11.44 14.65
N ASN A 123 2.47 -12.70 15.09
CA ASN A 123 2.46 -13.06 16.50
C ASN A 123 3.74 -12.63 17.26
N ARG A 124 4.80 -12.21 16.55
CA ARG A 124 6.03 -11.66 17.16
C ARG A 124 5.81 -10.27 17.77
N TYR A 125 4.82 -9.52 17.28
CA TYR A 125 4.49 -8.17 17.75
C TYR A 125 3.03 -8.03 18.25
N GLY A 126 2.26 -9.12 18.26
CA GLY A 126 0.87 -9.18 18.70
C GLY A 126 -0.14 -9.08 17.55
N LEU A 127 -1.39 -9.47 17.83
CA LEU A 127 -2.52 -9.47 16.87
C LEU A 127 -2.97 -8.05 16.47
N THR A 128 -2.37 -7.01 17.05
CA THR A 128 -2.71 -5.60 16.83
C THR A 128 -1.47 -4.82 16.41
N GLN A 129 -1.65 -3.65 15.80
CA GLN A 129 -0.56 -2.70 15.57
C GLN A 129 0.26 -2.55 16.86
N PRO A 130 1.59 -2.78 16.83
CA PRO A 130 2.40 -2.56 18.01
C PRO A 130 2.25 -1.09 18.37
N SER A 131 1.79 -0.81 19.59
CA SER A 131 1.69 0.57 20.08
C SER A 131 3.04 1.29 20.06
N THR A 132 4.12 0.51 20.03
CA THR A 132 5.52 0.92 19.92
C THR A 132 6.02 1.11 18.49
N LEU A 133 5.19 0.94 17.45
CA LEU A 133 5.61 1.15 16.06
C LEU A 133 5.95 2.62 15.82
N ALA A 134 7.23 2.91 15.55
CA ALA A 134 7.71 4.26 15.28
C ALA A 134 7.96 4.52 13.80
N LEU A 135 8.45 3.52 13.07
CA LEU A 135 8.70 3.60 11.63
C LEU A 135 8.55 2.22 10.99
N LEU A 136 7.84 2.19 9.85
CA LEU A 136 7.76 1.05 8.95
C LEU A 136 8.40 1.43 7.62
N CYS A 137 9.49 0.76 7.26
CA CYS A 137 10.04 0.86 5.91
C CYS A 137 9.57 -0.34 5.09
N VAL A 138 9.08 -0.08 3.88
CA VAL A 138 8.54 -1.10 2.98
C VAL A 138 9.31 -1.03 1.66
N ARG A 139 9.78 -2.16 1.14
CA ARG A 139 10.46 -2.27 -0.15
C ARG A 139 9.76 -3.31 -1.02
N GLY A 140 9.38 -2.88 -2.22
CA GLY A 140 8.86 -3.74 -3.27
C GLY A 140 9.79 -3.70 -4.48
N LYS A 141 10.14 -4.86 -5.03
CA LYS A 141 10.97 -4.99 -6.23
C LYS A 141 10.13 -5.62 -7.34
N PHE A 142 10.19 -5.05 -8.54
CA PHE A 142 9.52 -5.57 -9.72
C PHE A 142 10.39 -5.33 -10.96
N THR A 143 10.17 -6.13 -12.00
CA THR A 143 10.91 -6.02 -13.26
C THR A 143 10.04 -5.40 -14.32
N VAL A 144 10.61 -4.45 -15.07
CA VAL A 144 9.98 -3.85 -16.25
C VAL A 144 10.70 -4.35 -17.49
N THR A 145 10.02 -5.17 -18.30
CA THR A 145 10.63 -5.75 -19.51
C THR A 145 10.93 -4.70 -20.58
N GLU A 146 10.08 -3.67 -20.71
CA GLU A 146 10.19 -2.63 -21.72
C GLU A 146 10.13 -1.23 -21.09
N PRO A 147 11.21 -0.75 -20.46
CA PRO A 147 11.19 0.49 -19.67
C PRO A 147 10.85 1.73 -20.50
N THR A 148 11.17 1.74 -21.79
CA THR A 148 10.86 2.85 -22.70
C THR A 148 9.37 3.00 -23.00
N LYS A 149 8.55 1.98 -22.70
CA LYS A 149 7.08 2.04 -22.83
C LYS A 149 6.38 2.52 -21.56
N VAL A 150 7.09 2.63 -20.43
CA VAL A 150 6.51 3.11 -19.17
C VAL A 150 6.33 4.62 -19.24
N LYS A 151 5.07 5.05 -19.28
CA LYS A 151 4.72 6.48 -19.27
C LYS A 151 4.64 7.05 -17.85
N GLU A 152 4.14 6.25 -16.91
CA GLU A 152 3.83 6.68 -15.55
C GLU A 152 3.94 5.51 -14.58
N LEU A 153 4.36 5.80 -13.34
CA LEU A 153 4.31 4.89 -12.21
C LEU A 153 3.51 5.55 -11.09
N ARG A 154 2.49 4.86 -10.58
CA ARG A 154 1.64 5.34 -9.48
C ARG A 154 1.77 4.44 -8.27
N LEU A 155 1.85 5.06 -7.09
CA LEU A 155 1.72 4.40 -5.80
C LEU A 155 0.46 4.92 -5.12
N SER A 156 -0.46 4.00 -4.81
CA SER A 156 -1.66 4.28 -4.03
C SER A 156 -1.56 3.54 -2.71
N LEU A 157 -1.77 4.24 -1.59
CA LEU A 157 -1.73 3.63 -0.27
C LEU A 157 -2.78 4.23 0.67
N GLU A 158 -3.29 3.40 1.57
CA GLU A 158 -4.07 3.80 2.73
C GLU A 158 -3.22 3.60 3.98
N TYR A 159 -3.12 4.62 4.83
CA TYR A 159 -2.24 4.59 6.00
C TYR A 159 -2.83 5.34 7.19
N ARG A 160 -2.28 5.05 8.38
CA ARG A 160 -2.52 5.80 9.62
C ARG A 160 -1.20 6.40 10.07
N GLY A 161 -1.18 7.69 10.39
CA GLY A 161 0.04 8.42 10.75
C GLY A 161 0.56 9.26 9.59
N GLY A 162 1.84 9.13 9.25
CA GLY A 162 2.52 9.84 8.17
C GLY A 162 3.19 8.88 7.18
N VAL A 163 3.43 9.35 5.96
CA VAL A 163 4.23 8.67 4.93
C VAL A 163 5.29 9.64 4.40
N VAL A 164 6.48 9.13 4.08
CA VAL A 164 7.62 9.88 3.54
C VAL A 164 8.08 9.22 2.25
#